data_AF-A0A1A9T307-F1
#
_entry.id   AF-A0A1A9T307-F1
#
_cell.length_a   1.000
_cell.length_b   1.000
_cell.length_c   1.000
_cell.angle_alpha   90.00
_cell.angle_beta   90.00
_cell.angle_gamma   90.00
#
_symmetry.space_group_name_H-M   'P 1'
#
loop_
_entity.id
_entity.type
_entity.pdbx_description
1 polymer ?
#
loop_
_entity_poly.entity_id
_entity_poly.type
_entity_poly.pdbx_seq_one_letter_code
_entity_poly.pdbx_strand_id
1 'polypeptide(L)'
;MIEANVQQAWDAPVVCRVEVDLPGWMAQLTGRDDWLVLEEEEEENHMSFALSLGMQKAEVTLYHSGYAIVDIDGKPIFQGALTSATSNCAHLSYYNADSGEPITLN
;
A
#
# COMPACT_ATOMS: atom_id res chain seq x y z
N MET A 1 -20.20 -28.86 7.68
CA MET A 1 -19.23 -28.22 8.60
C MET A 1 -18.24 -27.42 7.78
N ILE A 2 -18.62 -26.21 7.35
CA ILE A 2 -17.74 -25.27 6.64
C ILE A 2 -17.97 -23.85 7.21
N GLU A 3 -19.18 -23.59 7.70
CA GLU A 3 -19.59 -22.27 8.23
C GLU A 3 -18.95 -21.87 9.58
N ALA A 4 -18.45 -22.82 10.38
CA ALA A 4 -17.87 -22.52 11.69
C ALA A 4 -16.48 -21.83 11.60
N ASN A 5 -15.76 -21.98 10.49
CA ASN A 5 -14.37 -21.53 10.37
C ASN A 5 -14.23 -20.07 9.93
N VAL A 6 -15.24 -19.52 9.24
CA VAL A 6 -15.21 -18.12 8.76
C VAL A 6 -15.57 -17.16 9.90
N GLN A 7 -16.47 -17.55 10.79
CA GLN A 7 -16.89 -16.70 11.91
C GLN A 7 -15.74 -16.48 12.93
N GLN A 8 -14.95 -17.53 13.18
CA GLN A 8 -13.87 -17.51 14.17
C GLN A 8 -12.68 -16.60 13.78
N ALA A 9 -12.51 -16.33 12.47
CA ALA A 9 -11.42 -15.49 11.96
C ALA A 9 -11.60 -13.99 12.29
N TRP A 10 -12.82 -13.55 12.60
CA TRP A 10 -13.15 -12.15 12.88
C TRP A 10 -13.38 -11.86 14.38
N ASP A 11 -13.31 -12.88 15.24
CA ASP A 11 -13.44 -12.72 16.70
C ASP A 11 -12.16 -12.20 17.36
N ALA A 12 -11.06 -12.15 16.60
CA ALA A 12 -9.78 -11.57 17.01
C ALA A 12 -9.48 -10.31 16.18
N PRO A 13 -8.62 -9.40 16.66
CA PRO A 13 -8.15 -8.28 15.86
C PRO A 13 -7.56 -8.77 14.53
N VAL A 14 -7.74 -7.99 13.48
CA VAL A 14 -7.24 -8.31 12.14
C VAL A 14 -6.13 -7.34 11.78
N VAL A 15 -4.99 -7.87 11.33
CA VAL A 15 -3.89 -7.08 10.77
C VAL A 15 -4.10 -7.00 9.26
N CYS A 16 -4.20 -5.78 8.74
CA CYS A 16 -4.12 -5.51 7.32
C CYS A 16 -2.67 -5.16 6.97
N ARG A 17 -2.06 -5.93 6.07
CA ARG A 17 -0.75 -5.63 5.51
C ARG A 17 -0.92 -5.17 4.08
N VAL A 18 -0.38 -3.99 3.78
CA VAL A 18 -0.34 -3.44 2.43
C VAL A 18 1.08 -3.59 1.91
N GLU A 19 1.24 -4.29 0.79
CA GLU A 19 2.50 -4.35 0.05
C GLU A 19 2.33 -3.55 -1.25
N VAL A 20 3.26 -2.64 -1.52
CA VAL A 20 3.23 -1.80 -2.72
C VAL A 20 4.55 -1.95 -3.48
N ASP A 21 4.46 -2.36 -4.75
CA ASP A 21 5.58 -2.25 -5.68
C ASP A 21 5.71 -0.77 -6.11
N LEU A 22 6.53 0.00 -5.39
CA LEU A 22 6.66 1.45 -5.62
C LEU A 22 7.14 1.78 -7.04
N PRO A 23 8.22 1.18 -7.59
CA PRO A 23 8.61 1.42 -8.98
C PRO A 23 7.51 1.03 -9.97
N GLY A 24 6.89 -0.14 -9.81
CA GLY A 24 5.79 -0.56 -10.67
C GLY A 24 4.59 0.38 -10.61
N TRP A 25 4.24 0.86 -9.42
CA TRP A 25 3.13 1.79 -9.23
C TRP A 25 3.42 3.15 -9.83
N MET A 26 4.64 3.67 -9.65
CA MET A 26 5.09 4.89 -10.31
C MET A 26 5.08 4.74 -11.83
N ALA A 27 5.46 3.59 -12.36
CA ALA A 27 5.35 3.31 -13.79
C ALA A 27 3.90 3.31 -14.28
N GLN A 28 2.97 2.75 -13.50
CA GLN A 28 1.54 2.81 -13.82
C GLN A 28 1.01 4.25 -13.83
N LEU A 29 1.39 5.08 -12.86
CA LEU A 29 0.88 6.45 -12.72
C LEU A 29 1.50 7.43 -13.74
N THR A 30 2.76 7.21 -14.11
CA THR A 30 3.55 8.18 -14.90
C THR A 30 3.86 7.72 -16.32
N GLY A 31 3.71 6.42 -16.60
CA GLY A 31 4.13 5.79 -17.86
C GLY A 31 5.66 5.63 -17.98
N ARG A 32 6.40 5.71 -16.88
CA ARG A 32 7.87 5.68 -16.83
C ARG A 32 8.37 4.66 -15.80
N ASP A 33 9.26 3.77 -16.19
CA ASP A 33 9.69 2.60 -15.40
C ASP A 33 11.05 2.77 -14.70
N ASP A 34 11.69 3.93 -14.83
CA ASP A 34 13.04 4.24 -14.36
C ASP A 34 13.08 5.04 -13.04
N TRP A 35 12.02 4.92 -12.22
CA TRP A 35 11.97 5.55 -10.89
C TRP A 35 12.85 4.80 -9.88
N LEU A 36 13.65 5.56 -9.13
CA LEU A 36 14.51 5.04 -8.08
C LEU A 36 14.04 5.55 -6.73
N VAL A 37 13.83 4.63 -5.78
CA VAL A 37 13.61 4.97 -4.37
C VAL A 37 14.94 5.43 -3.78
N LEU A 38 14.94 6.61 -3.18
CA LEU A 38 16.12 7.24 -2.59
C LEU A 38 16.15 7.09 -1.08
N GLU A 39 15.01 7.38 -0.44
CA GLU A 39 14.89 7.47 1.01
C GLU A 39 13.50 6.97 1.43
N GLU A 40 13.44 6.44 2.63
CA GLU A 40 12.22 6.02 3.31
C GLU A 40 12.18 6.67 4.70
N GLU A 41 11.01 7.12 5.12
CA GLU A 41 10.78 7.75 6.41
C GLU A 41 9.49 7.18 7.01
N GLU A 42 9.56 6.73 8.26
CA GLU A 42 8.42 6.18 9.00
C GLU A 42 7.98 7.16 10.08
N GLU A 43 6.68 7.44 10.09
CA GLU A 43 6.00 8.31 11.04
C GLU A 43 4.86 7.53 11.73
N GLU A 44 4.31 8.09 12.81
CA GLU A 44 3.33 7.38 13.67
C GLU A 44 2.12 6.81 12.89
N ASN A 45 1.68 7.50 11.83
CA ASN A 45 0.48 7.14 11.08
C ASN A 45 0.70 6.91 9.58
N HIS A 46 1.95 7.01 9.09
CA HIS A 46 2.27 6.84 7.68
C HIS A 46 3.75 6.51 7.45
N MET A 47 4.03 6.05 6.25
CA MET A 47 5.38 5.89 5.73
C MET A 47 5.51 6.69 4.43
N SER A 48 6.59 7.44 4.29
CA SER A 48 6.88 8.24 3.09
C SER A 48 8.12 7.71 2.39
N PHE A 49 8.11 7.80 1.06
CA PHE A 49 9.20 7.39 0.20
C PHE A 49 9.54 8.51 -0.76
N ALA A 50 10.80 8.93 -0.76
CA ALA A 50 11.31 9.86 -1.77
C ALA A 50 11.80 9.06 -2.97
N LEU A 51 11.36 9.44 -4.17
CA LEU A 51 11.80 8.84 -5.43
C LEU A 51 12.34 9.88 -6.40
N SER A 52 13.14 9.42 -7.36
CA SER A 52 13.62 10.27 -8.44
C SER A 52 13.57 9.61 -9.81
N LEU A 53 13.42 10.46 -10.80
CA LEU A 53 13.52 10.14 -12.21
C LEU A 53 14.36 11.24 -12.90
N GLY A 54 15.67 11.03 -12.99
CA GLY A 54 16.60 12.06 -13.44
C GLY A 54 16.60 13.26 -12.48
N MET A 55 16.11 14.42 -12.94
CA MET A 55 15.96 15.62 -12.10
C MET A 55 14.59 15.75 -11.45
N GLN A 56 13.62 14.93 -11.87
CA GLN A 56 12.27 14.96 -11.34
C GLN A 56 12.22 14.22 -10.00
N LYS A 57 11.47 14.77 -9.04
CA LYS A 57 11.30 14.18 -7.72
C LYS A 57 9.85 13.76 -7.52
N ALA A 58 9.66 12.65 -6.84
CA ALA A 58 8.35 12.21 -6.40
C ALA A 58 8.38 11.86 -4.92
N GLU A 59 7.22 11.94 -4.31
CA GLU A 59 6.97 11.48 -2.95
C GLU A 59 5.76 10.55 -2.97
N VAL A 60 5.90 9.40 -2.34
CA VAL A 60 4.79 8.48 -2.09
C VAL A 60 4.58 8.41 -0.59
N THR A 61 3.38 8.78 -0.13
CA THR A 61 2.98 8.68 1.27
C THR A 61 1.91 7.62 1.42
N LEU A 62 2.16 6.63 2.26
CA LEU A 62 1.27 5.50 2.57
C LEU A 62 0.79 5.60 4.01
N TYR A 63 -0.49 5.88 4.23
CA TYR A 63 -1.08 5.96 5.56
C TYR A 63 -1.50 4.57 6.06
N HIS A 64 -1.43 4.36 7.38
CA HIS A 64 -1.92 3.14 8.04
C HIS A 64 -3.43 2.90 7.83
N SER A 65 -4.18 3.93 7.43
CA SER A 65 -5.58 3.83 7.04
C SER A 65 -5.81 3.15 5.68
N GLY A 66 -4.74 2.86 4.93
CA GLY A 66 -4.79 2.42 3.54
C GLY A 66 -5.01 3.56 2.56
N TYR A 67 -5.01 4.82 3.01
CA TYR A 67 -4.98 5.97 2.12
C TYR A 67 -3.56 6.22 1.62
N ALA A 68 -3.41 6.72 0.39
CA ALA A 68 -2.11 7.06 -0.15
C ALA A 68 -2.17 8.35 -0.98
N ILE A 69 -1.03 9.02 -1.03
CA ILE A 69 -0.80 10.20 -1.86
C ILE A 69 0.45 9.96 -2.67
N VAL A 70 0.41 10.35 -3.95
CA VAL A 70 1.60 10.39 -4.81
C VAL A 70 1.70 11.78 -5.42
N ASP A 71 2.83 12.43 -5.18
CA ASP A 71 3.16 13.76 -5.67
C ASP A 71 4.38 13.71 -6.58
N ILE A 72 4.38 14.52 -7.63
CA ILE A 72 5.54 14.77 -8.49
C ILE A 72 5.85 16.26 -8.49
N ASP A 73 7.07 16.62 -8.11
CA ASP A 73 7.52 18.01 -7.98
C ASP A 73 6.53 18.88 -7.18
N GLY A 74 5.93 18.31 -6.13
CA GLY A 74 4.96 18.96 -5.25
C GLY A 74 3.52 19.05 -5.78
N LYS A 75 3.20 18.33 -6.87
CA LYS A 75 1.83 18.27 -7.43
C LYS A 75 1.25 16.86 -7.28
N PRO A 76 0.05 16.72 -6.69
CA PRO A 76 -0.56 15.41 -6.51
C PRO A 76 -1.07 14.86 -7.83
N ILE A 77 -0.68 13.62 -8.11
CA ILE A 77 -1.15 12.83 -9.25
C ILE A 77 -2.05 11.66 -8.82
N PHE A 78 -1.97 11.26 -7.55
CA PHE A 78 -2.86 10.29 -6.94
C PHE A 78 -3.20 10.73 -5.51
N GLN A 79 -4.47 10.58 -5.15
CA GLN A 79 -4.94 10.80 -3.78
C GLN A 79 -6.16 9.91 -3.53
N GLY A 80 -6.00 8.84 -2.76
CA GLY A 80 -7.08 7.87 -2.63
C GLY A 80 -6.75 6.66 -1.78
N ALA A 81 -7.76 5.82 -1.56
CA ALA A 81 -7.57 4.54 -0.89
C ALA A 81 -6.86 3.53 -1.81
N LEU A 82 -5.90 2.79 -1.25
CA LEU A 82 -5.32 1.62 -1.88
C LEU A 82 -6.31 0.47 -1.79
N THR A 83 -6.91 0.17 -2.93
CA THR A 83 -7.77 -1.00 -3.14
C THR A 83 -7.21 -1.83 -4.28
N SER A 84 -7.56 -3.12 -4.29
CA SER A 84 -7.24 -4.01 -5.41
C SER A 84 -7.85 -3.55 -6.75
N ALA A 85 -8.87 -2.68 -6.73
CA ALA A 85 -9.45 -2.07 -7.91
C ALA A 85 -8.66 -0.85 -8.44
N THR A 86 -7.87 -0.20 -7.58
CA THR A 86 -7.19 1.07 -7.90
C THR A 86 -5.72 0.90 -8.30
N SER A 87 -5.09 -0.24 -8.00
CA SER A 87 -3.70 -0.51 -8.39
C SER A 87 -3.42 -2.01 -8.43
N ASN A 88 -2.86 -2.49 -9.54
CA ASN A 88 -2.32 -3.85 -9.62
C ASN A 88 -0.98 -3.98 -8.87
N CYS A 89 -0.39 -2.85 -8.49
CA CYS A 89 0.88 -2.76 -7.78
C CYS A 89 0.70 -2.69 -6.26
N ALA A 90 -0.54 -2.76 -5.75
CA ALA A 90 -0.84 -2.80 -4.33
C ALA A 90 -1.58 -4.09 -3.97
N HIS A 91 -1.04 -4.85 -3.03
CA HIS A 91 -1.63 -6.09 -2.53
C HIS A 91 -2.01 -5.93 -1.07
N LEU A 92 -3.28 -6.19 -0.76
CA LEU A 92 -3.79 -6.22 0.60
C LEU A 92 -3.89 -7.67 1.06
N SER A 93 -3.20 -7.98 2.15
CA SER A 93 -3.26 -9.27 2.82
C SER A 93 -3.77 -9.07 4.24
N TYR A 94 -4.67 -9.96 4.68
CA TYR A 94 -5.26 -9.90 6.01
C TYR A 94 -4.77 -11.07 6.83
N TYR A 95 -4.53 -10.84 8.12
CA TYR A 95 -4.06 -11.86 9.05
C TYR A 95 -4.82 -11.75 10.36
N ASN A 96 -5.10 -12.89 10.98
CA ASN A 96 -5.54 -12.92 12.37
C ASN A 96 -4.39 -12.42 13.25
N ALA A 97 -4.63 -11.40 14.07
CA ALA A 97 -3.56 -10.78 14.87
C ALA A 97 -2.98 -11.70 15.94
N ASP A 98 -3.78 -12.62 16.46
CA ASP A 98 -3.37 -13.52 17.55
C ASP A 98 -2.62 -14.74 17.02
N SER A 99 -3.11 -15.36 15.93
CA SER A 99 -2.51 -16.57 15.36
C SER A 99 -1.50 -16.30 14.25
N GLY A 100 -1.56 -15.13 13.60
CA GLY A 100 -0.79 -14.80 12.40
C GLY A 100 -1.27 -15.55 11.14
N GLU A 101 -2.37 -16.31 11.21
CA GLU A 101 -2.90 -17.05 10.06
C GLU A 101 -3.52 -16.11 9.02
N PRO A 102 -3.30 -16.35 7.71
CA PRO A 102 -3.86 -15.52 6.66
C PRO A 102 -5.38 -15.67 6.59
N ILE A 103 -6.07 -14.55 6.47
CA ILE A 103 -7.52 -14.46 6.26
C ILE A 103 -7.76 -14.28 4.76
N THR A 104 -8.48 -15.22 4.15
CA THR A 104 -8.92 -15.08 2.75
C THR A 104 -10.28 -14.41 2.71
N LEU A 105 -10.38 -13.28 2.02
CA LEU A 105 -11.64 -12.62 1.73
C LEU A 105 -12.20 -13.20 0.42
N ASN A 106 -13.36 -13.86 0.50
CA ASN A 106 -14.05 -14.44 -0.65
C ASN A 106 -15.03 -13.45 -1.28
#